data_AF-A0AAJ1TWL6-F1
#
_entry.id   AF-A0AAJ1TWL6-F1
#
_cell.length_a   1.000
_cell.length_b   1.000
_cell.length_c   1.000
_cell.angle_alpha   90.00
_cell.angle_beta   90.00
_cell.angle_gamma   90.00
#
_symmetry.space_group_name_H-M   'P 1'
#
loop_
_entity.id
_entity.type
_entity.pdbx_description
1 polymer ?
#
loop_
_entity_poly.entity_id
_entity_poly.type
_entity_poly.pdbx_seq_one_letter_code
_entity_poly.pdbx_strand_id
1 'polypeptide(L)'
;MAEQDDEQGRLTRLASGIFLHTEHAIYAALGLLLAVTALTALIDAAGLTWEALRALGGAEKILEVIDRLLFLLMLIEILHTVRVSMRSGKLTCEPFLIVGLIASIRRVLVITLQSSEITHAKDWSPEKQALFNASMIELGVLAGLIITMVLAIFLLHRARDDGKPAGDETTSTGR
;
A
#
# COMPACT_ATOMS: atom_id res chain seq x y z
N MET A 1 -38.53 25.10 20.44
CA MET A 1 -37.14 24.66 20.67
C MET A 1 -37.02 23.13 20.81
N ALA A 2 -38.00 22.41 21.36
CA ALA A 2 -37.93 20.93 21.48
C ALA A 2 -38.13 20.14 20.16
N GLU A 3 -38.85 20.66 19.17
CA GLU A 3 -39.06 19.98 17.88
C GLU A 3 -37.83 19.99 16.95
N GLN A 4 -36.91 20.96 17.09
CA GLN A 4 -35.74 21.09 16.21
C GLN A 4 -34.58 20.14 16.58
N ASP A 5 -34.47 19.74 17.85
CA ASP A 5 -33.48 18.77 18.32
C ASP A 5 -33.79 17.33 17.83
N ASP A 6 -35.08 17.01 17.70
CA ASP A 6 -35.54 15.67 17.29
C ASP A 6 -35.41 15.45 15.77
N GLU A 7 -35.56 16.50 14.97
CA GLU A 7 -35.36 16.48 13.52
C GLU A 7 -33.87 16.36 13.14
N GLN A 8 -32.98 17.10 13.83
CA GLN A 8 -31.54 17.00 13.64
C GLN A 8 -31.00 15.61 14.01
N GLY A 9 -31.55 14.98 15.05
CA GLY A 9 -31.22 13.60 15.45
C GLY A 9 -31.67 12.54 14.45
N ARG A 10 -32.82 12.74 13.77
CA ARG A 10 -33.30 11.83 12.72
C ARG A 10 -32.49 11.94 11.44
N LEU A 11 -32.13 13.16 11.03
CA LEU A 11 -31.30 13.41 9.85
C LEU A 11 -29.88 12.85 10.00
N THR A 12 -29.25 13.03 11.17
CA THR A 12 -27.92 12.45 11.44
C THR A 12 -27.95 10.92 11.48
N ARG A 13 -29.00 10.30 12.03
CA ARG A 13 -29.15 8.83 12.04
C ARG A 13 -29.39 8.25 10.65
N LEU A 14 -30.22 8.89 9.83
CA LEU A 14 -30.46 8.48 8.44
C LEU A 14 -29.20 8.67 7.58
N ALA A 15 -28.51 9.81 7.71
CA ALA A 15 -27.27 10.08 7.00
C ALA A 15 -26.18 9.06 7.38
N SER A 16 -26.04 8.73 8.66
CA SER A 16 -25.08 7.74 9.14
C SER A 16 -25.37 6.33 8.62
N GLY A 17 -26.64 5.94 8.53
CA GLY A 17 -27.06 4.65 7.99
C GLY A 17 -26.76 4.49 6.49
N ILE A 18 -27.05 5.53 5.70
CA ILE A 18 -26.77 5.54 4.25
C ILE A 18 -25.26 5.55 3.99
N PHE A 19 -24.50 6.32 4.79
CA PHE A 19 -23.05 6.41 4.66
C PHE A 19 -22.38 5.06 4.92
N LEU A 20 -22.75 4.38 6.01
CA LEU A 20 -22.17 3.09 6.36
C LEU A 20 -22.51 1.99 5.33
N HIS A 21 -23.72 2.00 4.79
CA HIS A 21 -24.11 1.04 3.75
C HIS A 21 -23.32 1.26 2.45
N THR A 22 -23.14 2.53 2.07
CA THR A 22 -22.38 2.91 0.88
C THR A 22 -20.90 2.57 1.02
N GLU A 23 -20.30 2.82 2.18
CA GLU A 23 -18.91 2.47 2.48
C GLU A 23 -18.66 0.95 2.34
N HIS A 24 -19.50 0.13 2.96
CA HIS A 24 -19.39 -1.32 2.84
C HIS A 24 -19.60 -1.81 1.40
N ALA A 25 -20.54 -1.21 0.66
CA ALA A 25 -20.77 -1.56 -0.75
C ALA A 25 -19.54 -1.24 -1.62
N ILE A 26 -18.90 -0.08 -1.41
CA ILE A 26 -17.68 0.31 -2.13
C ILE A 26 -16.54 -0.65 -1.80
N TYR A 27 -16.32 -0.98 -0.53
CA TYR A 27 -15.26 -1.91 -0.17
C TYR A 27 -15.51 -3.33 -0.71
N ALA A 28 -16.75 -3.80 -0.68
CA ALA A 28 -17.10 -5.09 -1.26
C ALA A 28 -16.85 -5.12 -2.78
N ALA A 29 -17.23 -4.05 -3.50
CA ALA A 29 -16.97 -3.91 -4.92
C ALA A 29 -15.46 -3.88 -5.22
N LEU A 30 -14.69 -3.08 -4.47
CA LEU A 30 -13.25 -2.98 -4.62
C LEU A 30 -12.56 -4.32 -4.36
N GLY A 31 -12.92 -5.00 -3.27
CA GLY A 31 -12.41 -6.31 -2.93
C GLY A 31 -12.72 -7.36 -4.00
N LEU A 32 -13.94 -7.34 -4.56
CA LEU A 32 -14.34 -8.24 -5.64
C LEU A 32 -13.53 -7.99 -6.92
N LEU A 33 -13.40 -6.73 -7.34
CA LEU A 33 -12.62 -6.36 -8.54
C LEU A 33 -11.16 -6.76 -8.40
N LEU A 34 -10.55 -6.50 -7.24
CA LEU A 34 -9.17 -6.90 -6.95
C LEU A 34 -9.03 -8.43 -6.93
N ALA A 35 -9.98 -9.16 -6.34
CA ALA A 35 -9.95 -10.61 -6.30
C ALA A 35 -10.05 -11.23 -7.71
N VAL A 36 -10.94 -10.74 -8.56
CA VAL A 36 -11.05 -11.17 -9.96
C VAL A 36 -9.75 -10.88 -10.71
N THR A 37 -9.20 -9.68 -10.57
CA THR A 37 -7.94 -9.30 -11.23
C THR A 37 -6.75 -10.14 -10.74
N ALA A 38 -6.70 -10.47 -9.44
CA ALA A 38 -5.68 -11.33 -8.88
C ALA A 38 -5.80 -12.76 -9.39
N LEU A 39 -7.03 -13.28 -9.53
CA LEU A 39 -7.28 -14.61 -10.09
C LEU A 39 -6.87 -14.69 -11.56
N THR A 40 -7.21 -13.70 -12.39
CA THR A 40 -6.79 -13.69 -13.80
C THR A 40 -5.27 -13.59 -13.91
N ALA A 41 -4.63 -12.70 -13.16
CA ALA A 41 -3.18 -12.58 -13.13
C ALA A 41 -2.49 -13.87 -12.64
N LEU A 42 -3.10 -14.60 -11.70
CA LEU A 42 -2.59 -15.87 -11.19
C LEU A 42 -2.61 -16.96 -12.28
N ILE A 43 -3.71 -17.04 -13.04
CA ILE A 43 -3.83 -17.99 -14.16
C ILE A 43 -2.77 -17.69 -15.21
N ASP A 44 -2.60 -16.42 -15.58
CA ASP A 44 -1.58 -16.00 -16.54
C ASP A 44 -0.16 -16.35 -16.05
N ALA A 45 0.15 -16.01 -14.79
CA ALA A 45 1.46 -16.29 -14.20
C ALA A 45 1.76 -17.80 -14.12
N ALA A 46 0.76 -18.61 -13.79
CA ALA A 46 0.88 -20.07 -13.76
C ALA A 46 1.16 -20.64 -15.16
N GLY A 47 0.47 -20.12 -16.19
CA GLY A 47 0.73 -20.47 -17.59
C GLY A 47 2.16 -20.16 -18.02
N LEU A 48 2.62 -18.92 -17.80
CA LEU A 48 3.98 -18.49 -18.12
C LEU A 48 5.04 -19.33 -17.39
N THR A 49 4.81 -19.60 -16.10
CA THR A 49 5.72 -20.43 -15.29
C THR A 49 5.82 -21.85 -15.84
N TRP A 50 4.68 -22.42 -16.25
CA TRP A 50 4.63 -23.76 -16.81
C TRP A 50 5.35 -23.86 -18.16
N GLU A 51 5.19 -22.85 -19.02
CA GLU A 51 5.90 -22.77 -20.29
C GLU A 51 7.41 -22.62 -20.08
N ALA A 52 7.84 -21.72 -19.18
CA ALA A 52 9.23 -21.53 -18.83
C ALA A 52 9.88 -22.82 -18.31
N LEU A 53 9.17 -23.60 -17.50
CA LEU A 53 9.65 -24.87 -16.98
C LEU A 53 9.82 -25.92 -18.08
N ARG A 54 8.84 -26.04 -19.00
CA ARG A 54 8.91 -26.99 -20.12
C ARG A 54 10.04 -26.66 -21.10
N ALA A 55 10.35 -25.38 -21.27
CA ALA A 55 11.39 -24.91 -22.18
C ALA A 55 12.82 -24.95 -21.58
N LEU A 56 13.01 -25.43 -20.33
CA LEU A 56 14.28 -25.29 -19.59
C LEU A 56 14.76 -23.83 -19.61
N GLY A 57 13.84 -22.92 -19.27
CA GLY A 57 13.90 -21.50 -19.61
C GLY A 57 15.20 -20.77 -19.29
N GLY A 58 15.60 -19.90 -20.22
CA GLY A 58 16.69 -18.93 -20.03
C GLY A 58 16.30 -17.75 -19.14
N ALA A 59 17.28 -16.92 -18.79
CA ALA A 59 17.12 -15.80 -17.85
C ALA A 59 15.94 -14.87 -18.18
N GLU A 60 15.69 -14.56 -19.46
CA GLU A 60 14.58 -13.70 -19.88
C GLU A 60 13.21 -14.25 -19.49
N LYS A 61 12.98 -15.56 -19.65
CA LYS A 61 11.69 -16.19 -19.28
C LYS A 61 11.48 -16.24 -17.77
N ILE A 62 12.56 -16.37 -17.01
CA ILE A 62 12.50 -16.32 -15.54
C ILE A 62 12.16 -14.89 -15.09
N LEU A 63 12.74 -13.86 -15.70
CA LEU A 63 12.43 -12.47 -15.40
C LEU A 63 10.97 -12.12 -15.73
N GLU A 64 10.46 -12.58 -16.87
CA GLU A 64 9.04 -12.42 -17.25
C GLU A 64 8.08 -13.05 -16.21
N VAL A 65 8.41 -14.25 -15.72
CA VAL A 65 7.64 -14.90 -14.65
C VAL A 65 7.72 -14.10 -13.35
N ILE A 66 8.91 -13.63 -12.97
CA ILE A 66 9.09 -12.82 -11.76
C ILE A 66 8.27 -11.53 -11.84
N ASP A 67 8.30 -10.80 -12.96
CA ASP A 67 7.50 -9.58 -13.14
C ASP A 67 6.00 -9.85 -12.95
N ARG A 68 5.48 -10.94 -13.54
CA ARG A 68 4.06 -11.32 -13.36
C ARG A 68 3.74 -11.69 -11.91
N LEU A 69 4.65 -12.38 -11.23
CA LEU A 69 4.49 -12.72 -9.81
C LEU A 69 4.56 -11.48 -8.91
N LEU A 70 5.42 -10.50 -9.18
CA LEU A 70 5.45 -9.23 -8.44
C LEU A 70 4.17 -8.43 -8.63
N PHE A 71 3.64 -8.42 -9.85
CA PHE A 71 2.34 -7.83 -10.13
C PHE A 71 1.22 -8.52 -9.33
N LEU A 72 1.22 -9.85 -9.28
CA LEU A 72 0.27 -10.61 -8.45
C LEU A 72 0.40 -10.26 -6.96
N LEU A 73 1.64 -10.23 -6.44
CA LEU A 73 1.91 -9.83 -5.07
C LEU A 73 1.41 -8.40 -4.80
N MET A 74 1.50 -7.50 -5.79
CA MET A 74 0.93 -6.16 -5.69
C MET A 74 -0.59 -6.19 -5.47
N LEU A 75 -1.31 -6.99 -6.25
CA LEU A 75 -2.77 -7.12 -6.14
C LEU A 75 -3.20 -7.73 -4.81
N ILE A 76 -2.55 -8.81 -4.38
CA ILE A 76 -2.83 -9.50 -3.10
C ILE A 76 -2.69 -8.52 -1.94
N GLU A 77 -1.71 -7.64 -2.03
CA GLU A 77 -1.43 -6.71 -0.97
C GLU A 77 -2.38 -5.53 -0.96
N ILE A 78 -2.76 -4.98 -2.11
CA ILE A 78 -3.89 -4.03 -2.14
C ILE A 78 -5.16 -4.70 -1.58
N LEU A 79 -5.42 -5.97 -1.90
CA LEU A 79 -6.55 -6.69 -1.31
C LEU A 79 -6.41 -6.84 0.22
N HIS A 80 -5.20 -7.04 0.74
CA HIS A 80 -4.93 -7.04 2.17
C HIS A 80 -5.22 -5.67 2.81
N THR A 81 -4.82 -4.56 2.19
CA THR A 81 -5.11 -3.21 2.71
C THR A 81 -6.61 -2.94 2.75
N VAL A 82 -7.34 -3.33 1.70
CA VAL A 82 -8.80 -3.22 1.62
C VAL A 82 -9.45 -4.04 2.73
N ARG A 83 -9.01 -5.29 2.93
CA ARG A 83 -9.52 -6.16 3.99
C ARG A 83 -9.28 -5.57 5.38
N VAL A 84 -8.12 -5.00 5.63
CA VAL A 84 -7.80 -4.34 6.90
C VAL A 84 -8.68 -3.11 7.11
N SER A 85 -8.86 -2.28 6.07
CA SER A 85 -9.75 -1.11 6.09
C SER A 85 -11.20 -1.51 6.41
N MET A 86 -11.69 -2.59 5.79
CA MET A 86 -13.02 -3.14 6.06
C MET A 86 -13.19 -3.62 7.51
N ARG A 87 -12.16 -4.21 8.11
CA ARG A 87 -12.26 -4.77 9.46
C ARG A 87 -12.26 -3.71 10.56
N SER A 88 -11.52 -2.60 10.39
CA SER A 88 -11.42 -1.60 11.45
C SER A 88 -12.44 -0.47 11.32
N GLY A 89 -13.00 -0.22 10.12
CA GLY A 89 -13.89 0.92 9.84
C GLY A 89 -13.28 2.30 10.15
N LYS A 90 -12.00 2.32 10.54
CA LYS A 90 -11.21 3.48 10.98
C LYS A 90 -9.75 3.16 10.70
N LEU A 91 -9.16 3.83 9.72
CA LEU A 91 -7.73 3.74 9.45
C LEU A 91 -6.99 4.54 10.54
N THR A 92 -6.42 3.84 11.51
CA THR A 92 -5.44 4.46 12.41
C THR A 92 -4.18 4.78 11.60
N CYS A 93 -3.53 5.90 11.89
CA CYS A 93 -2.40 6.40 11.08
C CYS A 93 -1.28 5.36 10.94
N GLU A 94 -1.01 4.59 11.99
CA GLU A 94 0.11 3.65 12.05
C GLU A 94 -0.06 2.44 11.10
N PRO A 95 -1.16 1.65 11.14
CA PRO A 95 -1.43 0.62 10.14
C PRO A 95 -1.47 1.14 8.70
N PHE A 96 -2.00 2.34 8.48
CA PHE A 96 -2.04 2.95 7.16
C PHE A 96 -0.63 3.27 6.64
N LEU A 97 0.25 3.82 7.50
CA LEU A 97 1.64 4.06 7.16
C LEU A 97 2.41 2.75 6.94
N ILE A 98 2.19 1.71 7.74
CA ILE A 98 2.84 0.41 7.52
C ILE A 98 2.46 -0.16 6.14
N VAL A 99 1.19 -0.06 5.76
CA VAL A 99 0.69 -0.45 4.44
C VAL A 99 1.39 0.33 3.32
N GLY A 100 1.48 1.65 3.42
CA GLY A 100 2.14 2.45 2.39
C GLY A 100 3.66 2.20 2.33
N LEU A 101 4.29 1.83 3.45
CA LEU A 101 5.70 1.45 3.50
C LEU A 101 5.94 0.14 2.75
N ILE A 102 5.11 -0.87 2.99
CA ILE A 102 5.17 -2.15 2.26
C ILE A 102 4.95 -1.93 0.76
N ALA A 103 3.98 -1.09 0.39
CA ALA A 103 3.71 -0.75 -1.02
C ALA A 103 4.91 -0.03 -1.68
N SER A 104 5.57 0.89 -0.97
CA SER A 104 6.74 1.59 -1.46
C SER A 104 7.93 0.64 -1.68
N ILE A 105 8.20 -0.25 -0.73
CA ILE A 105 9.27 -1.27 -0.85
C ILE A 105 9.00 -2.19 -2.04
N ARG A 106 7.75 -2.62 -2.26
CA ARG A 106 7.40 -3.42 -3.44
C ARG A 106 7.75 -2.69 -4.73
N ARG A 107 7.38 -1.41 -4.85
CA ARG A 107 7.63 -0.64 -6.07
C ARG A 107 9.12 -0.47 -6.33
N VAL A 108 9.95 -0.32 -5.28
CA VAL A 108 11.42 -0.37 -5.41
C VAL A 108 11.88 -1.67 -6.04
N LEU A 109 11.45 -2.83 -5.53
CA LEU A 109 11.85 -4.14 -6.07
C LEU A 109 11.46 -4.32 -7.54
N VAL A 110 10.25 -3.90 -7.92
CA VAL A 110 9.76 -3.96 -9.30
C VAL A 110 10.60 -3.08 -10.22
N ILE A 111 10.87 -1.82 -9.84
CA ILE A 111 11.67 -0.90 -10.66
C ILE A 111 13.10 -1.44 -10.81
N THR A 112 13.71 -1.96 -9.74
CA THR A 112 15.05 -2.53 -9.80
C THR A 112 15.12 -3.72 -10.76
N LEU A 113 14.12 -4.59 -10.75
CA LEU A 113 14.07 -5.73 -11.66
C LEU A 113 13.91 -5.29 -13.12
N GLN A 114 12.98 -4.38 -13.39
CA GLN A 114 12.78 -3.80 -14.73
C GLN A 114 14.00 -3.04 -15.24
N SER A 115 14.72 -2.34 -14.35
CA SER A 115 15.93 -1.58 -14.71
C SER A 115 17.13 -2.50 -15.01
N SER A 116 17.16 -3.70 -14.43
CA SER A 116 18.24 -4.66 -14.69
C SER A 116 18.19 -5.17 -16.14
N GLU A 117 17.00 -5.38 -16.70
CA GLU A 117 16.82 -5.74 -18.12
C GLU A 117 17.37 -4.66 -19.07
N ILE A 118 17.13 -3.39 -18.76
CA ILE A 118 17.62 -2.25 -19.55
C ILE A 118 19.16 -2.21 -19.54
N THR A 119 19.77 -2.53 -18.41
CA THR A 119 21.22 -2.45 -18.19
C THR A 119 21.98 -3.60 -18.87
N HIS A 120 21.37 -4.78 -19.00
CA HIS A 120 21.98 -5.95 -19.64
C HIS A 120 21.86 -5.96 -21.17
N ALA A 121 21.08 -5.05 -21.77
CA ALA A 121 20.94 -4.97 -23.22
C ALA A 121 22.24 -4.46 -23.88
N LYS A 122 22.75 -5.22 -24.85
CA LYS A 122 24.05 -5.01 -25.52
C LYS A 122 24.16 -3.69 -26.31
N ASP A 123 23.02 -3.08 -26.64
CA ASP A 123 22.92 -1.84 -27.43
C ASP A 123 22.40 -0.69 -26.57
N TRP A 124 23.28 0.25 -26.24
CA TRP A 124 22.95 1.49 -25.50
C TRP A 124 22.40 2.54 -26.47
N SER A 125 21.17 3.01 -26.24
CA SER A 125 20.53 4.08 -27.03
C SER A 125 20.20 5.28 -26.15
N PRO A 126 20.10 6.50 -26.71
CA PRO A 126 19.69 7.69 -25.97
C PRO A 126 18.33 7.52 -25.26
N GLU A 127 17.41 6.76 -25.86
CA GLU A 127 16.10 6.44 -25.28
C GLU A 127 16.23 5.56 -24.02
N LYS A 128 17.06 4.51 -24.06
CA LYS A 128 17.31 3.65 -22.89
C LYS A 128 17.99 4.41 -21.76
N GLN A 129 18.88 5.34 -22.08
CA GLN A 129 19.49 6.20 -21.08
C GLN A 129 18.45 7.12 -20.40
N ALA A 130 17.50 7.65 -21.15
CA ALA A 130 16.40 8.43 -20.58
C ALA A 130 15.51 7.58 -19.66
N LEU A 131 15.17 6.36 -20.06
CA LEU A 131 14.42 5.41 -19.23
C LEU A 131 15.17 5.06 -17.95
N PHE A 132 16.47 4.75 -18.04
CA PHE A 132 17.31 4.46 -16.88
C PHE A 132 17.35 5.65 -15.91
N ASN A 133 17.56 6.87 -16.42
CA ASN A 133 17.57 8.07 -15.59
C ASN A 133 16.22 8.30 -14.90
N ALA A 134 15.11 8.08 -15.60
CA ALA A 134 13.77 8.16 -15.01
C ALA A 134 13.59 7.14 -13.88
N SER A 135 14.01 5.89 -14.09
CA SER A 135 13.98 4.85 -13.05
C SER A 135 14.86 5.18 -11.85
N MET A 136 16.05 5.77 -12.06
CA MET A 136 16.92 6.23 -10.97
C MET A 136 16.29 7.36 -10.16
N ILE A 137 15.62 8.31 -10.82
CA ILE A 137 14.88 9.37 -10.13
C ILE A 137 13.70 8.79 -9.35
N GLU A 138 12.92 7.89 -9.95
CA GLU A 138 11.80 7.23 -9.29
C GLU A 138 12.28 6.47 -8.04
N LEU A 139 13.38 5.70 -8.14
CA LEU A 139 14.00 5.04 -6.98
C LEU A 139 14.45 6.03 -5.90
N GLY A 140 15.04 7.16 -6.29
CA GLY A 140 15.44 8.21 -5.36
C GLY A 140 14.24 8.82 -4.61
N VAL A 141 13.15 9.11 -5.32
CA VAL A 141 11.90 9.61 -4.72
C VAL A 141 11.29 8.59 -3.78
N LEU A 142 11.25 7.31 -4.17
CA LEU A 142 10.74 6.24 -3.32
C LEU A 142 11.58 6.03 -2.07
N ALA A 143 12.90 6.11 -2.17
CA ALA A 143 13.78 6.05 -1.01
C ALA A 143 13.50 7.21 -0.03
N GLY A 144 13.30 8.43 -0.56
CA GLY A 144 12.88 9.58 0.23
C GLY A 144 11.53 9.35 0.93
N LEU A 145 10.53 8.85 0.21
CA LEU A 145 9.22 8.51 0.77
C LEU A 145 9.32 7.48 1.88
N ILE A 146 10.10 6.41 1.70
CA ILE A 146 10.34 5.38 2.70
C ILE A 146 10.92 5.99 3.99
N ILE A 147 11.93 6.86 3.87
CA ILE A 147 12.52 7.56 5.02
C ILE A 147 11.47 8.41 5.72
N THR A 148 10.70 9.20 4.98
CA THR A 148 9.61 10.03 5.54
C THR A 148 8.59 9.20 6.29
N MET A 149 8.18 8.06 5.74
CA MET A 149 7.21 7.16 6.36
C MET A 149 7.76 6.50 7.62
N VAL A 150 9.01 6.03 7.60
CA VAL A 150 9.68 5.46 8.78
C VAL A 150 9.79 6.51 9.88
N LEU A 151 10.15 7.76 9.55
CA LEU A 151 10.18 8.86 10.52
C LEU A 151 8.79 9.16 11.08
N ALA A 152 7.75 9.18 10.25
CA ALA A 152 6.37 9.38 10.71
C ALA A 152 5.93 8.27 11.68
N ILE A 153 6.22 7.00 11.37
CA ILE A 153 5.94 5.86 12.24
C ILE A 153 6.72 5.99 13.56
N PHE A 154 8.01 6.34 13.51
CA PHE A 154 8.84 6.55 14.68
C PHE A 154 8.28 7.65 15.60
N LEU A 155 7.87 8.78 15.04
CA LEU A 155 7.28 9.88 15.80
C LEU A 155 5.95 9.48 16.45
N LEU A 156 5.09 8.75 15.73
CA LEU A 156 3.82 8.25 16.29
C LEU A 156 4.04 7.26 17.45
N HIS A 157 5.05 6.40 17.36
CA HIS A 157 5.42 5.49 18.44
C HIS A 157 5.96 6.27 19.66
N ARG A 158 6.89 7.21 19.44
CA ARG A 158 7.47 8.05 20.49
C ARG A 158 6.40 8.84 21.25
N ALA A 159 5.46 9.45 20.54
CA ALA A 159 4.37 10.21 21.17
C ALA A 159 3.42 9.36 22.03
N ARG A 160 3.33 8.05 21.76
CA ARG A 160 2.56 7.10 22.59
C ARG A 160 3.35 6.64 23.83
N ASP A 161 4.66 6.51 23.72
CA ASP A 161 5.54 6.10 24.83
C ASP A 161 5.77 7.24 25.84
N ASP A 162 5.66 8.50 25.41
CA ASP A 162 5.83 9.69 26.25
C ASP A 162 4.62 9.98 27.17
N GLY A 163 3.88 8.94 27.62
CA GLY A 163 2.65 8.96 28.42
C GLY A 163 2.71 9.70 29.77
N LYS A 164 3.16 10.95 29.77
CA LYS A 164 3.11 11.90 30.87
C LYS A 164 1.67 12.39 30.98
N PRO A 165 0.96 12.13 32.08
CA PRO A 165 -0.29 12.82 32.34
C PRO A 165 0.02 14.32 32.39
N ALA A 166 -0.70 15.10 31.56
CA ALA A 166 -0.66 16.55 31.63
C ALA A 166 -1.21 16.97 33.00
N GLY A 167 -0.33 17.16 33.99
CA GLY A 167 -0.75 17.53 35.34
C GLY A 167 0.17 17.14 36.50
N ASP A 168 1.40 16.65 36.28
CA ASP A 168 2.36 16.48 37.39
C ASP A 168 2.97 17.86 37.75
N GLU A 169 2.13 18.73 38.30
CA GLU A 169 2.61 19.79 39.18
C GLU A 169 3.18 19.07 40.40
N THR A 170 4.50 18.89 40.42
CA THR A 170 5.24 18.58 41.64
C THR A 170 4.94 19.70 42.63
N THR A 171 3.90 19.51 43.45
CA THR A 171 3.64 20.30 44.64
C THR A 171 4.82 20.05 45.57
N SER A 172 5.83 20.91 45.46
CA SER A 172 6.85 21.11 46.47
C SER A 172 6.15 21.64 47.71
N THR A 173 5.60 20.74 48.52
CA THR A 173 5.21 21.04 49.89
C THR A 173 6.50 21.16 50.69
N GLY A 174 6.88 22.41 50.94
CA GLY A 174 7.97 22.75 51.83
C GLY A 174 7.79 22.14 53.22
N ARG A 175 8.91 21.70 53.77
CA ARG A 175 9.17 21.66 55.22
C ARG A 175 10.36 22.54 55.49
#